data_AF-A0A2E7U2M7-F1
#
_entry.id   AF-A0A2E7U2M7-F1
#
_cell.length_a   1.000
_cell.length_b   1.000
_cell.length_c   1.000
_cell.angle_alpha   90.00
_cell.angle_beta   90.00
_cell.angle_gamma   90.00
#
_symmetry.space_group_name_H-M   'P 1'
#
loop_
_entity.id
_entity.type
_entity.pdbx_description
1 polymer ?
#
loop_
_entity_poly.entity_id
_entity_poly.type
_entity_poly.pdbx_seq_one_letter_code
_entity_poly.pdbx_strand_id
1 'polypeptide(L)'
;MSTELVPPQVQPQSIREQWISGPLPKGDLTMGDRIKPIIGAGFAGAVTSYFAVTMLFNPAMANAGSSPAFEPLVPNMVVSMALYWIVAIVFFDWAVQKSGQAMHTAWVIALSQILLVDFSYVMVGRRELTPALVSVGTLLVIWSATAFVYDKLSDAA
;
A
#
# COMPACT_ATOMS: atom_id res chain seq x y z
N MET A 1 25.90 -55.66 -14.68
CA MET A 1 24.83 -55.53 -13.69
C MET A 1 24.74 -54.04 -13.36
N SER A 2 23.86 -53.32 -14.05
CA SER A 2 23.77 -51.86 -14.00
C SER A 2 22.81 -51.47 -12.88
N THR A 3 23.32 -50.81 -11.84
CA THR A 3 22.49 -50.24 -10.77
C THR A 3 21.91 -48.91 -11.25
N GLU A 4 20.65 -48.91 -11.67
CA GLU A 4 19.89 -47.68 -11.89
C GLU A 4 19.66 -46.99 -10.53
N LEU A 5 20.20 -45.78 -10.38
CA LEU A 5 19.90 -44.90 -9.26
C LEU A 5 18.49 -44.33 -9.46
N VAL A 6 17.52 -44.90 -8.73
CA VAL A 6 16.17 -44.34 -8.66
C VAL A 6 16.24 -42.97 -7.98
N PRO A 7 15.87 -41.86 -8.63
CA PRO A 7 15.88 -40.56 -8.00
C PRO A 7 14.83 -40.52 -6.86
N PRO A 8 15.13 -39.84 -5.75
CA PRO A 8 14.22 -39.76 -4.61
C PRO A 8 12.90 -39.12 -5.05
N GLN A 9 11.80 -39.82 -4.80
CA GLN A 9 10.45 -39.32 -5.03
C GLN A 9 10.22 -38.13 -4.09
N VAL A 10 10.07 -36.92 -4.65
CA VAL A 10 9.67 -35.73 -3.90
C VAL A 10 8.26 -35.97 -3.40
N GLN A 11 8.11 -36.21 -2.09
CA GLN A 11 6.79 -36.38 -1.48
C GLN A 11 6.02 -35.04 -1.61
N PRO A 12 4.74 -35.06 -2.02
CA PRO A 12 3.93 -33.86 -2.03
C PRO A 12 3.82 -33.33 -0.59
N GLN A 13 4.20 -32.08 -0.38
CA GLN A 13 4.10 -31.43 0.92
C GLN A 13 2.66 -31.51 1.45
N SER A 14 2.53 -31.77 2.74
CA SER A 14 1.23 -31.90 3.37
C SER A 14 0.49 -30.56 3.34
N ILE A 15 -0.85 -30.59 3.19
CA ILE A 15 -1.69 -29.38 3.18
C ILE A 15 -1.37 -28.48 4.39
N ARG A 16 -1.11 -29.08 5.57
CA ARG A 16 -0.70 -28.35 6.78
C ARG A 16 0.56 -27.51 6.57
N GLU A 17 1.58 -28.04 5.90
CA GLU A 17 2.80 -27.30 5.59
C GLU A 17 2.51 -26.15 4.62
N GLN A 18 1.64 -26.36 3.64
CA GLN A 18 1.17 -25.34 2.70
C GLN A 18 0.41 -24.18 3.39
N TRP A 19 -0.34 -24.47 4.47
CA TRP A 19 -0.99 -23.45 5.30
C TRP A 19 -0.01 -22.70 6.21
N ILE A 20 1.06 -23.36 6.67
CA ILE A 20 2.08 -22.76 7.54
C ILE A 20 3.06 -21.92 6.71
N SER A 21 3.42 -22.35 5.50
CA SER A 21 4.31 -21.64 4.59
C SER A 21 3.63 -20.53 3.80
N GLY A 22 2.30 -20.45 3.84
CA GLY A 22 1.54 -19.58 2.95
C GLY A 22 1.61 -20.07 1.49
N PRO A 23 0.97 -19.36 0.54
CA PRO A 23 1.07 -19.71 -0.86
C PRO A 23 2.55 -19.80 -1.28
N LEU A 24 2.95 -20.90 -1.91
CA LEU A 24 4.28 -21.01 -2.50
C LEU A 24 4.48 -19.88 -3.53
N PRO A 25 5.62 -19.17 -3.50
CA PRO A 25 5.78 -17.86 -4.08
C PRO A 25 5.78 -17.89 -5.62
N LYS A 26 4.99 -17.00 -6.22
CA LYS A 26 5.40 -16.38 -7.49
C LYS A 26 6.56 -15.44 -7.14
N GLY A 27 7.79 -15.90 -7.36
CA GLY A 27 9.01 -15.10 -7.19
C GLY A 27 9.29 -14.76 -5.73
N ASP A 28 9.97 -15.65 -5.01
CA ASP A 28 10.55 -15.33 -3.70
C ASP A 28 11.75 -14.42 -3.95
N LEU A 29 11.48 -13.13 -4.18
CA LEU A 29 12.51 -12.12 -4.27
C LEU A 29 13.18 -12.03 -2.89
N THR A 30 14.48 -12.20 -2.82
CA THR A 30 15.20 -12.08 -1.55
C THR A 30 15.00 -10.67 -0.98
N MET A 31 15.19 -10.45 0.33
CA MET A 31 15.08 -9.09 0.92
C MET A 31 15.88 -8.03 0.13
N GLY A 32 17.00 -8.43 -0.47
CA GLY A 32 17.82 -7.57 -1.33
C GLY A 32 17.15 -7.20 -2.65
N ASP A 33 16.37 -8.09 -3.25
CA ASP A 33 15.67 -7.84 -4.52
C ASP A 33 14.42 -6.97 -4.31
N ARG A 34 13.87 -6.98 -3.09
CA ARG A 34 12.64 -6.29 -2.73
C ARG A 34 12.84 -4.87 -2.21
N ILE A 35 14.07 -4.52 -1.82
CA ILE A 35 14.36 -3.15 -1.36
C ILE A 35 14.12 -2.12 -2.47
N LYS A 36 14.38 -2.49 -3.73
CA LYS A 36 14.15 -1.65 -4.91
C LYS A 36 12.67 -1.32 -5.09
N PRO A 37 11.74 -2.29 -5.20
CA PRO A 37 10.31 -1.98 -5.30
C PRO A 37 9.77 -1.29 -4.05
N ILE A 38 10.22 -1.62 -2.84
CA ILE A 38 9.79 -0.93 -1.60
C ILE A 38 10.16 0.56 -1.66
N ILE A 39 11.43 0.89 -1.87
CA ILE A 39 11.88 2.29 -1.88
C ILE A 39 11.22 3.06 -3.03
N GLY A 40 11.18 2.47 -4.22
CA GLY A 40 10.61 3.14 -5.39
C GLY A 40 9.11 3.40 -5.25
N ALA A 41 8.35 2.44 -4.75
CA ALA A 41 6.92 2.61 -4.51
C ALA A 41 6.65 3.59 -3.37
N GLY A 42 7.42 3.53 -2.28
CA GLY A 42 7.31 4.49 -1.17
C GLY A 42 7.59 5.92 -1.62
N PHE A 43 8.61 6.12 -2.46
CA PHE A 43 8.91 7.42 -3.05
C PHE A 43 7.80 7.90 -3.99
N ALA A 44 7.31 7.04 -4.88
CA ALA A 44 6.22 7.38 -5.79
C ALA A 44 4.94 7.76 -5.04
N GLY A 45 4.61 7.01 -3.99
CA GLY A 45 3.50 7.31 -3.09
C GLY A 45 3.68 8.65 -2.37
N ALA A 46 4.85 8.91 -1.81
CA ALA A 46 5.17 10.17 -1.13
C ALA A 46 5.05 11.39 -2.05
N VAL A 47 5.61 11.31 -3.26
CA VAL A 47 5.53 12.39 -4.24
C VAL A 47 4.09 12.61 -4.71
N THR A 48 3.38 11.53 -5.06
CA THR A 48 2.00 11.61 -5.55
C THR A 48 1.07 12.18 -4.48
N SER A 49 1.21 11.72 -3.23
CA SER A 49 0.44 12.22 -2.11
C SER A 49 0.76 13.68 -1.79
N TYR A 50 2.01 14.12 -1.92
CA TYR A 50 2.37 15.52 -1.70
C TYR A 50 1.59 16.42 -2.64
N PHE A 51 1.60 16.13 -3.94
CA PHE A 51 0.87 16.94 -4.91
C PHE A 51 -0.64 16.83 -4.75
N ALA A 52 -1.17 15.62 -4.57
CA ALA A 52 -2.61 15.44 -4.43
C ALA A 52 -3.16 16.11 -3.16
N VAL A 53 -2.43 16.04 -2.04
CA VAL A 53 -2.82 16.71 -0.80
C VAL A 53 -2.69 18.23 -0.93
N THR A 54 -1.55 18.73 -1.41
CA THR A 54 -1.30 20.19 -1.45
C THR A 54 -2.12 20.91 -2.50
N MET A 55 -2.38 20.28 -3.66
CA MET A 55 -3.05 20.93 -4.79
C MET A 55 -4.55 20.64 -4.87
N LEU A 56 -5.04 19.54 -4.29
CA LEU A 56 -6.44 19.14 -4.39
C LEU A 56 -7.12 19.13 -3.01
N PHE A 57 -6.60 18.34 -2.07
CA PHE A 57 -7.28 18.10 -0.79
C PHE A 57 -7.25 19.32 0.15
N ASN A 58 -6.08 19.94 0.35
CA ASN A 58 -5.94 21.11 1.22
C ASN A 58 -6.79 22.30 0.75
N PRO A 59 -6.81 22.65 -0.56
CA PRO A 59 -7.74 23.66 -1.07
C PRO A 59 -9.21 23.28 -0.87
N ALA A 60 -9.59 22.01 -1.05
CA ALA A 60 -10.96 21.56 -0.83
C ALA A 60 -11.38 21.73 0.65
N MET A 61 -10.50 21.39 1.60
CA MET A 61 -10.71 21.60 3.02
C MET A 61 -10.86 23.09 3.37
N ALA A 62 -9.98 23.94 2.83
CA ALA A 62 -10.02 25.38 3.05
C ALA A 62 -11.32 26.02 2.53
N ASN A 63 -11.74 25.64 1.31
CA ASN A 63 -12.98 26.13 0.70
C ASN A 63 -14.23 25.68 1.46
N ALA A 64 -14.17 24.52 2.10
CA ALA A 64 -15.24 24.00 2.95
C ALA A 64 -15.22 24.61 4.37
N GLY A 65 -14.34 25.58 4.66
CA GLY A 65 -14.18 26.16 6.00
C GLY A 65 -13.75 25.15 7.06
N SER A 66 -13.19 24.01 6.65
CA SER A 66 -12.86 22.89 7.51
C SER A 66 -11.43 23.03 8.04
N SER A 67 -11.26 22.97 9.35
CA SER A 67 -9.95 22.92 10.01
C SER A 67 -9.64 21.51 10.54
N PRO A 68 -8.37 21.17 10.82
CA PRO A 68 -8.04 19.96 11.55
C PRO A 68 -8.80 19.91 12.87
N ALA A 69 -9.33 18.73 13.22
CA ALA A 69 -10.04 18.53 14.49
C ALA A 69 -9.10 18.55 15.71
N PHE A 70 -7.81 18.32 15.48
CA PHE A 70 -6.76 18.26 16.50
C PHE A 70 -5.48 18.88 15.96
N GLU A 71 -4.64 19.39 16.86
CA GLU A 71 -3.30 19.84 16.51
C GLU A 71 -2.44 18.68 16.00
N PRO A 72 -1.67 18.86 14.90
CA PRO A 72 -0.81 17.81 14.37
C PRO A 72 0.30 17.45 15.36
N LEU A 73 0.49 16.15 15.63
CA LEU A 73 1.62 15.64 16.42
C LEU A 73 2.97 16.02 15.79
N VAL A 74 3.03 16.03 14.46
CA VAL A 74 4.21 16.46 13.68
C VAL A 74 3.79 17.62 12.78
N PRO A 75 4.05 18.88 13.17
CA PRO A 75 3.59 20.06 12.43
C PRO A 75 4.27 20.23 11.06
N ASN A 76 5.49 19.69 10.91
CA ASN A 76 6.19 19.75 9.63
C ASN A 76 5.59 18.73 8.66
N MET A 77 4.91 19.23 7.62
CA MET A 77 4.22 18.40 6.63
C MET A 77 5.15 17.40 5.93
N VAL A 78 6.36 17.81 5.57
CA VAL A 78 7.32 16.93 4.87
C VAL A 78 7.77 15.79 5.78
N VAL A 79 8.09 16.09 7.04
CA VAL A 79 8.49 15.08 8.02
C VAL A 79 7.32 14.15 8.35
N SER A 80 6.12 14.70 8.56
CA SER A 80 4.90 13.92 8.81
C SER A 80 4.60 12.95 7.66
N MET A 81 4.72 13.44 6.42
CA MET A 81 4.54 12.64 5.21
C MET A 81 5.58 11.52 5.11
N ALA A 82 6.85 11.83 5.34
CA ALA A 82 7.92 10.83 5.31
C ALA A 82 7.68 9.71 6.33
N LEU A 83 7.32 10.07 7.57
CA LEU A 83 6.99 9.10 8.61
C LEU A 83 5.79 8.23 8.24
N TYR A 84 4.73 8.82 7.69
CA TYR A 84 3.57 8.08 7.21
C TYR A 84 3.99 7.05 6.13
N TRP A 85 4.75 7.49 5.11
CA TRP A 85 5.11 6.61 3.99
C TRP A 85 6.07 5.50 4.36
N ILE A 86 6.97 5.72 5.32
CA ILE A 86 7.83 4.64 5.84
C ILE A 86 6.95 3.51 6.41
N VAL A 87 5.96 3.85 7.23
CA VAL A 87 5.06 2.86 7.82
C VAL A 87 4.14 2.25 6.76
N ALA A 88 3.54 3.10 5.92
CA ALA A 88 2.59 2.68 4.90
C ALA A 88 3.21 1.73 3.89
N ILE A 89 4.44 1.98 3.44
CA ILE A 89 5.08 1.17 2.41
C ILE A 89 5.54 -0.19 2.94
N VAL A 90 6.04 -0.24 4.18
CA VAL A 90 6.39 -1.51 4.82
C VAL A 90 5.15 -2.37 5.04
N PHE A 91 4.05 -1.76 5.46
CA PHE A 91 2.77 -2.45 5.58
C PHE A 91 2.24 -2.93 4.23
N PHE A 92 2.29 -2.07 3.21
CA PHE A 92 1.86 -2.40 1.86
C PHE A 92 2.65 -3.58 1.31
N ASP A 93 3.97 -3.51 1.36
CA ASP A 93 4.89 -4.57 0.96
C ASP A 93 4.57 -5.91 1.65
N TRP A 94 4.40 -5.91 2.97
CA TRP A 94 3.98 -7.08 3.73
C TRP A 94 2.63 -7.63 3.23
N ALA A 95 1.66 -6.77 2.98
CA ALA A 95 0.34 -7.18 2.49
C ALA A 95 0.40 -7.73 1.05
N VAL A 96 1.25 -7.16 0.19
CA VAL A 96 1.49 -7.66 -1.17
C VAL A 96 2.12 -9.05 -1.13
N GLN A 97 3.06 -9.32 -0.23
CA GLN A 97 3.62 -10.67 -0.08
C GLN A 97 2.57 -11.72 0.26
N LYS A 98 1.52 -11.33 1.01
CA LYS A 98 0.43 -12.24 1.38
C LYS A 98 -0.62 -12.42 0.29
N SER A 99 -0.89 -11.38 -0.50
CA SER A 99 -1.91 -11.43 -1.55
C SER A 99 -1.38 -11.87 -2.91
N GLY A 100 -0.09 -11.65 -3.18
CA GLY A 100 0.53 -11.80 -4.50
C GLY A 100 0.03 -10.83 -5.56
N GLN A 101 -0.72 -9.78 -5.19
CA GLN A 101 -1.37 -8.84 -6.12
C GLN A 101 -1.28 -7.40 -5.61
N ALA A 102 -0.29 -6.63 -6.09
CA ALA A 102 -0.03 -5.29 -5.53
C ALA A 102 -1.17 -4.30 -5.77
N MET A 103 -1.73 -4.26 -6.99
CA MET A 103 -2.87 -3.39 -7.29
C MET A 103 -4.10 -3.75 -6.45
N HIS A 104 -4.39 -5.04 -6.29
CA HIS A 104 -5.51 -5.48 -5.43
C HIS A 104 -5.29 -5.02 -3.98
N THR A 105 -4.09 -5.24 -3.42
CA THR A 105 -3.75 -4.78 -2.06
C THR A 105 -3.90 -3.26 -1.91
N ALA A 106 -3.42 -2.50 -2.89
CA ALA A 106 -3.52 -1.04 -2.88
C ALA A 106 -4.98 -0.58 -2.85
N TRP A 107 -5.85 -1.22 -3.63
CA TRP A 107 -7.28 -0.90 -3.64
C TRP A 107 -7.96 -1.28 -2.33
N VAL A 108 -7.62 -2.44 -1.75
CA VAL A 108 -8.14 -2.81 -0.41
C VAL A 108 -7.77 -1.76 0.63
N ILE A 109 -6.54 -1.26 0.62
CA ILE A 109 -6.11 -0.20 1.54
C ILE A 109 -6.85 1.11 1.25
N ALA A 110 -6.92 1.54 -0.02
CA ALA A 110 -7.59 2.78 -0.40
C ALA A 110 -9.07 2.77 -0.02
N LEU A 111 -9.79 1.70 -0.37
CA LEU A 111 -11.20 1.52 -0.05
C LEU A 111 -11.44 1.45 1.47
N SER A 112 -10.51 0.84 2.22
CA SER A 112 -10.58 0.83 3.69
C SER A 112 -10.45 2.24 4.26
N GLN A 113 -9.54 3.07 3.73
CA GLN A 113 -9.41 4.47 4.15
C GLN A 113 -10.65 5.29 3.78
N ILE A 114 -11.21 5.08 2.58
CA ILE A 114 -12.45 5.74 2.15
C ILE A 114 -13.60 5.40 3.09
N LEU A 115 -13.78 4.12 3.44
CA LEU A 115 -14.85 3.70 4.32
C LEU A 115 -14.68 4.28 5.74
N LEU A 116 -13.48 4.17 6.30
CA LEU A 116 -13.21 4.52 7.69
C LEU A 116 -12.99 6.01 7.95
N VAL A 117 -12.51 6.76 6.96
CA VAL A 117 -12.12 8.17 7.13
C VAL A 117 -13.01 9.10 6.33
N ASP A 118 -13.39 8.74 5.10
CA ASP A 118 -14.25 9.62 4.30
C ASP A 118 -15.72 9.41 4.63
N PHE A 119 -16.21 8.19 4.45
CA PHE A 119 -17.62 7.87 4.69
C PHE A 119 -17.98 8.02 6.16
N SER A 120 -17.23 7.38 7.06
CA SER A 120 -17.50 7.46 8.50
C SER A 120 -17.47 8.90 9.01
N TYR A 121 -16.52 9.73 8.59
CA TYR A 121 -16.42 11.09 9.12
C TYR A 121 -17.48 12.03 8.56
N VAL A 122 -17.92 11.85 7.32
CA VAL A 122 -19.09 12.57 6.78
C VAL A 122 -20.33 12.22 7.58
N MET A 123 -20.58 10.93 7.81
CA MET A 123 -21.78 10.47 8.52
C MET A 123 -21.86 10.97 9.97
N VAL A 124 -20.73 11.17 10.64
CA VAL A 124 -20.67 11.66 12.02
C VAL A 124 -20.35 13.16 12.13
N GLY A 125 -20.40 13.89 11.00
CA GLY A 125 -20.22 15.35 10.96
C GLY A 125 -18.79 15.85 11.26
N ARG A 126 -17.78 14.99 11.12
CA ARG A 126 -16.35 15.32 11.32
C ARG A 126 -15.63 15.74 10.04
N ARG A 127 -16.26 15.60 8.87
CA ARG A 127 -15.71 15.98 7.57
C ARG A 127 -16.84 16.41 6.65
N GLU A 128 -16.61 17.49 5.90
CA GLU A 128 -17.53 17.96 4.87
C GLU A 128 -17.56 17.01 3.66
N LEU A 129 -18.69 16.97 2.94
CA LEU A 129 -18.88 16.06 1.82
C LEU A 129 -17.91 16.33 0.66
N THR A 130 -17.67 17.61 0.34
CA THR A 130 -16.79 17.98 -0.79
C THR A 130 -15.34 17.54 -0.57
N PRO A 131 -14.68 17.82 0.58
CA PRO A 131 -13.35 17.27 0.86
C PRO A 131 -13.32 15.75 0.86
N ALA A 132 -14.37 15.07 1.35
CA ALA A 132 -14.44 13.61 1.33
C ALA A 132 -14.44 13.04 -0.09
N LEU A 133 -15.20 13.64 -1.02
CA LEU A 133 -15.20 13.23 -2.43
C LEU A 133 -13.83 13.46 -3.11
N VAL A 134 -13.17 14.57 -2.79
CA VAL A 134 -11.81 14.83 -3.29
C VAL A 134 -10.81 13.83 -2.71
N SER A 135 -10.97 13.45 -1.44
CA SER A 135 -10.15 12.42 -0.79
C SER A 135 -10.31 11.06 -1.46
N VAL A 136 -11.53 10.64 -1.83
CA VAL A 136 -11.77 9.39 -2.56
C VAL A 136 -10.93 9.30 -3.83
N GLY A 137 -11.01 10.31 -4.69
CA GLY A 137 -10.22 10.34 -5.93
C GLY A 137 -8.71 10.36 -5.65
N THR A 138 -8.29 11.15 -4.67
CA THR A 138 -6.89 11.28 -4.27
C THR A 138 -6.31 9.96 -3.77
N LEU A 139 -7.02 9.24 -2.90
CA LEU A 139 -6.59 7.96 -2.35
C LEU A 139 -6.45 6.90 -3.44
N LEU A 140 -7.41 6.82 -4.35
CA LEU A 140 -7.34 5.87 -5.47
C LEU A 140 -6.14 6.13 -6.37
N VAL A 141 -5.86 7.40 -6.69
CA VAL A 141 -4.70 7.78 -7.50
C VAL A 141 -3.37 7.46 -6.80
N ILE A 142 -3.23 7.85 -5.53
CA ILE A 142 -2.02 7.62 -4.74
C ILE A 142 -1.69 6.13 -4.66
N TRP A 143 -2.68 5.31 -4.27
CA TRP A 143 -2.47 3.88 -4.08
C TRP A 143 -2.26 3.15 -5.40
N SER A 144 -2.95 3.55 -6.47
CA SER A 144 -2.73 2.98 -7.80
C SER A 144 -1.34 3.32 -8.34
N ALA A 145 -0.85 4.55 -8.16
CA ALA A 145 0.50 4.94 -8.57
C ALA A 145 1.57 4.17 -7.76
N THR A 146 1.35 4.01 -6.46
CA THR A 146 2.23 3.24 -5.57
C THR A 146 2.33 1.79 -6.01
N ALA A 147 1.20 1.11 -6.21
CA ALA A 147 1.17 -0.28 -6.67
C ALA A 147 1.76 -0.45 -8.07
N PHE A 148 1.47 0.49 -8.99
CA PHE A 148 2.04 0.44 -10.33
C PHE A 148 3.57 0.49 -10.32
N VAL A 149 4.16 1.40 -9.55
CA VAL A 149 5.63 1.50 -9.42
C VAL A 149 6.19 0.27 -8.71
N TYR A 150 5.50 -0.23 -7.68
CA TYR A 150 5.88 -1.46 -6.99
C TYR A 150 5.96 -2.64 -7.95
N ASP A 151 4.91 -2.91 -8.72
CA ASP A 151 4.86 -4.01 -9.69
C ASP A 151 5.95 -3.84 -10.76
N LYS A 152 6.08 -2.63 -11.34
CA LYS A 152 7.10 -2.35 -12.36
C LYS A 152 8.53 -2.60 -11.88
N LEU A 153 8.82 -2.27 -10.63
CA LEU A 153 10.15 -2.47 -10.05
C LEU A 153 10.37 -3.90 -9.55
N SER A 154 9.30 -4.63 -9.25
CA SER A 154 9.34 -6.05 -8.88
C SER A 154 9.53 -6.95 -10.09
N ASP A 155 8.90 -6.64 -11.23
CA ASP A 155 9.07 -7.37 -12.50
C ASP A 155 10.46 -7.16 -13.14
N ALA A 156 11.11 -6.04 -12.78
CA ALA A 156 12.44 -5.66 -13.28
C ALA A 156 13.58 -6.08 -12.34
N ALA A 157 13.32 -7.01 -11.42
CA ALA A 157 14.27 -7.63 -10.50
C ALA A 157 14.37 -9.13 -10.83
#